data_AF-A0A7C3DW73-F1
#
_entry.id   AF-A0A7C3DW73-F1
#
_cell.length_a   1.000
_cell.length_b   1.000
_cell.length_c   1.000
_cell.angle_alpha   90.00
_cell.angle_beta   90.00
_cell.angle_gamma   90.00
#
_symmetry.space_group_name_H-M   'P 1'
#
loop_
_entity.id
_entity.type
_entity.pdbx_description
1 polymer ?
#
loop_
_entity_poly.entity_id
_entity_poly.type
_entity_poly.pdbx_seq_one_letter_code
_entity_poly.pdbx_strand_id
1 'polypeptide(L)'
;MSELEMHLWIVSTGALCAVAAAIPGTFLVLRRMSLMGDAISHAVLPGLVLAFLLAGSRNAVAMFVGAAAVTASELTPAAPALAALVRTLRRVQHELFNLGSILATTPERVHPRQARITEEDVAALERDIDSANAVLEPLRSFVLPGGSRLSVELHICRTVCRRAERLLVAAARQERIDPVNLRYLNRLSDALFVWSRWANVQLGVPEVLWSPNESASAQSQGAR
;
A
#
# COMPACT_ATOMS: atom_id res chain seq x y z
N MET A 1 18.81 17.34 20.89
CA MET A 1 18.23 18.63 20.46
C MET A 1 17.00 18.89 21.31
N SER A 2 16.90 20.07 21.91
CA SER A 2 15.70 20.42 22.69
C SER A 2 14.49 20.64 21.76
N GLU A 3 13.27 20.40 22.25
CA GLU A 3 12.05 20.63 21.45
C GLU A 3 11.97 22.07 20.93
N LEU A 4 12.44 23.05 21.72
CA LEU A 4 12.44 24.46 21.33
C LEU A 4 13.41 24.74 20.17
N GLU A 5 14.59 24.11 20.16
CA GLU A 5 15.51 24.21 19.01
C GLU A 5 14.88 23.58 17.77
N MET A 6 14.21 22.43 17.91
CA MET A 6 13.56 21.74 16.80
C MET A 6 12.44 22.60 16.18
N HIS A 7 11.59 23.20 17.02
CA HIS A 7 10.53 24.10 16.56
C HIS A 7 11.07 25.37 15.92
N LEU A 8 12.13 25.97 16.49
CA LEU A 8 12.77 27.16 15.94
C LEU A 8 13.41 26.87 14.58
N TRP A 9 14.06 25.71 14.42
CA TRP A 9 14.60 25.28 13.13
C TRP A 9 13.49 25.03 12.10
N ILE A 10 12.40 24.35 12.48
CA ILE A 10 11.28 24.07 11.57
C ILE A 10 10.62 25.37 11.07
N VAL A 11 10.35 26.31 11.97
CA VAL A 11 9.70 27.59 11.61
C VAL A 11 10.64 28.47 10.78
N SER A 12 11.93 28.53 11.14
CA SER A 12 12.91 29.34 10.41
C SER A 12 13.15 28.81 9.00
N THR A 13 13.26 27.49 8.84
CA THR A 13 13.43 26.86 7.51
C THR A 13 12.16 26.96 6.67
N GLY A 14 10.98 26.78 7.27
CA GLY A 14 9.69 26.95 6.58
C GLY A 14 9.46 28.38 6.08
N ALA A 15 9.79 29.37 6.91
CA ALA A 15 9.69 30.78 6.55
C ALA A 15 10.66 31.18 5.43
N LEU A 16 11.92 30.71 5.49
CA LEU A 16 12.90 31.00 4.43
C LEU A 16 12.49 30.39 3.09
N CYS A 17 12.01 29.14 3.09
CA CYS A 17 11.57 28.46 1.86
C CYS A 17 10.32 29.11 1.25
N ALA A 18 9.36 29.55 2.08
CA ALA A 18 8.15 30.21 1.61
C ALA A 18 8.44 31.59 0.99
N VAL A 19 9.32 32.37 1.62
CA VAL A 19 9.70 33.71 1.11
C VAL A 19 10.48 33.61 -0.20
N ALA A 20 11.38 32.63 -0.33
CA ALA A 20 12.14 32.40 -1.55
C ALA A 20 11.27 31.95 -2.74
N ALA A 21 10.17 31.23 -2.49
CA ALA A 21 9.26 30.72 -3.54
C ALA A 21 8.15 31.70 -3.95
N ALA A 22 7.79 32.66 -3.08
CA ALA A 22 6.67 33.57 -3.31
C ALA A 22 6.98 34.66 -4.36
N ILE A 23 8.22 35.15 -4.42
CA ILE A 23 8.62 36.24 -5.34
C ILE A 23 8.61 35.78 -6.81
N PRO A 24 9.18 34.63 -7.19
CA PRO A 24 9.11 34.12 -8.56
C PRO A 24 7.71 33.66 -8.97
N GLY A 25 6.94 33.07 -8.04
CA GLY A 25 5.57 32.59 -8.31
C GLY A 25 4.62 33.73 -8.67
N THR A 26 4.71 34.85 -7.96
CA THR A 26 3.87 36.03 -8.24
C THR A 26 4.28 36.70 -9.56
N PHE A 27 5.57 36.73 -9.88
CA PHE A 27 6.11 37.25 -11.14
C PHE A 27 5.67 36.44 -12.38
N LEU A 28 5.57 35.12 -12.27
CA LEU A 28 5.21 34.22 -13.38
C LEU A 28 3.70 34.19 -13.69
N VAL A 29 2.85 34.35 -12.67
CA VAL A 29 1.39 34.47 -12.83
C VAL A 29 1.03 35.76 -13.56
N LEU A 30 1.71 36.86 -13.24
CA LEU A 30 1.48 38.16 -13.89
C LEU A 30 1.91 38.19 -15.36
N ARG A 31 2.77 37.26 -15.83
CA ARG A 31 3.20 37.13 -17.23
C ARG A 31 2.46 36.06 -18.05
N ARG A 32 1.36 35.49 -17.51
CA ARG A 32 0.52 34.46 -18.17
C ARG A 32 1.26 33.19 -18.60
N MET A 33 2.29 32.78 -17.87
CA MET A 33 3.07 31.55 -18.11
C MET A 33 2.70 30.43 -17.11
N SER A 34 1.41 30.06 -17.01
CA SER A 34 0.92 29.18 -15.93
C SER A 34 1.50 27.75 -15.95
N LEU A 35 1.96 27.25 -17.09
CA LEU A 35 2.58 25.92 -17.22
C LEU A 35 3.94 25.82 -16.52
N MET A 36 4.64 26.94 -16.29
CA MET A 36 5.84 26.97 -15.45
C MET A 36 5.50 26.97 -13.95
N GLY A 37 4.27 27.34 -13.57
CA GLY A 37 3.75 27.15 -12.21
C GLY A 37 3.64 25.67 -11.84
N ASP A 38 3.29 24.81 -12.82
CA ASP A 38 3.31 23.34 -12.66
C ASP A 38 4.72 22.78 -12.43
N ALA A 39 5.75 23.37 -13.03
CA ALA A 39 7.14 22.98 -12.76
C ALA A 39 7.58 23.35 -11.32
N ILE A 40 7.00 24.39 -10.72
CA ILE A 40 7.25 24.75 -9.32
C ILE A 40 6.49 23.82 -8.36
N SER A 41 5.35 23.26 -8.76
CA SER A 41 4.70 22.14 -8.05
C SER A 41 5.62 20.91 -7.91
N HIS A 42 6.56 20.72 -8.85
CA HIS A 42 7.61 19.70 -8.72
C HIS A 42 8.73 20.08 -7.73
N ALA A 43 8.87 21.35 -7.34
CA ALA A 43 9.72 21.81 -6.23
C ALA A 43 9.00 21.82 -4.87
N VAL A 44 7.66 21.79 -4.86
CA VAL A 44 6.82 21.49 -3.69
C VAL A 44 6.84 19.99 -3.36
N LEU A 45 7.07 19.15 -4.37
CA LEU A 45 7.22 17.70 -4.23
C LEU A 45 8.28 17.29 -3.18
N PRO A 46 9.48 17.89 -3.10
CA PRO A 46 10.43 17.70 -2.00
C PRO A 46 9.85 17.95 -0.60
N GLY A 47 9.02 18.99 -0.43
CA GLY A 47 8.31 19.25 0.83
C GLY A 47 7.23 18.19 1.12
N LEU A 48 6.56 17.71 0.07
CA LEU A 48 5.64 16.58 0.12
C LEU A 48 6.38 15.26 0.45
N VAL A 49 7.59 15.08 -0.08
CA VAL A 49 8.52 13.94 0.11
C VAL A 49 9.14 13.98 1.50
N LEU A 50 9.45 15.17 2.04
CA LEU A 50 9.97 15.32 3.39
C LEU A 50 8.85 15.15 4.42
N ALA A 51 7.64 15.66 4.16
CA ALA A 51 6.44 15.32 4.94
C ALA A 51 6.01 13.85 4.77
N PHE A 52 6.44 13.16 3.71
CA PHE A 52 6.24 11.72 3.45
C PHE A 52 7.28 10.85 4.19
N LEU A 53 8.52 11.32 4.30
CA LEU A 53 9.59 10.71 5.08
C LEU A 53 9.41 10.93 6.60
N LEU A 54 8.86 12.08 7.00
CA LEU A 54 8.62 12.43 8.41
C LEU A 54 7.29 11.88 8.98
N ALA A 55 6.26 11.67 8.15
CA ALA A 55 4.97 11.10 8.58
C ALA A 55 4.88 9.55 8.50
N GLY A 56 5.90 8.88 7.97
CA GLY A 56 6.10 7.43 8.13
C GLY A 56 5.13 6.48 7.41
N SER A 57 4.21 6.96 6.57
CA SER A 57 3.44 6.13 5.62
C SER A 57 2.57 7.02 4.72
N ARG A 58 2.76 6.96 3.39
CA ARG A 58 1.66 7.27 2.45
C ARG A 58 1.50 6.10 1.48
N ASN A 59 0.45 5.33 1.73
CA ASN A 59 -0.08 4.21 0.94
C ASN A 59 0.95 3.33 0.20
N ALA A 60 1.99 2.89 0.92
CA ALA A 60 2.95 1.94 0.38
C ALA A 60 2.25 0.68 -0.17
N VAL A 61 1.09 0.31 0.39
CA VAL A 61 0.26 -0.78 -0.11
C VAL A 61 -0.13 -0.55 -1.58
N ALA A 62 -0.68 0.63 -1.94
CA ALA A 62 -1.08 0.92 -3.32
C ALA A 62 0.11 0.89 -4.31
N MET A 63 1.29 1.32 -3.88
CA MET A 63 2.51 1.26 -4.70
C MET A 63 2.97 -0.18 -4.92
N PHE A 64 3.05 -0.99 -3.86
CA PHE A 64 3.46 -2.39 -3.98
C PHE A 64 2.44 -3.24 -4.74
N VAL A 65 1.14 -2.98 -4.55
CA VAL A 65 0.07 -3.60 -5.35
C VAL A 65 0.23 -3.23 -6.83
N GLY A 66 0.64 -2.00 -7.14
CA GLY A 66 0.97 -1.57 -8.50
C GLY A 66 2.16 -2.30 -9.10
N ALA A 67 3.23 -2.46 -8.33
CA ALA A 67 4.38 -3.25 -8.74
C ALA A 67 3.99 -4.70 -9.05
N ALA A 68 3.23 -5.34 -8.15
CA ALA A 68 2.70 -6.69 -8.35
C ALA A 68 1.79 -6.77 -9.58
N ALA A 69 0.97 -5.74 -9.86
CA ALA A 69 0.12 -5.68 -11.05
C ALA A 69 0.94 -5.59 -12.35
N VAL A 70 2.05 -4.84 -12.35
CA VAL A 70 2.98 -4.78 -13.49
C VAL A 70 3.61 -6.15 -13.71
N THR A 71 4.16 -6.78 -12.67
CA THR A 71 4.76 -8.11 -12.79
C THR A 71 3.74 -9.18 -13.21
N ALA A 72 2.51 -9.14 -12.70
CA ALA A 72 1.44 -10.03 -13.18
C ALA A 72 1.11 -9.80 -14.67
N SER A 73 1.14 -8.54 -15.12
CA SER A 73 0.93 -8.19 -16.54
C SER A 73 2.07 -8.71 -17.43
N GLU A 74 3.31 -8.61 -16.98
CA GLU A 74 4.50 -9.13 -17.68
C GLU A 74 4.45 -10.66 -17.81
N LEU A 75 3.90 -11.35 -16.82
CA LEU A 75 3.76 -12.81 -16.80
C LEU A 75 2.53 -13.33 -17.55
N THR A 76 1.59 -12.46 -17.92
CA THR A 76 0.34 -12.85 -18.58
C THR A 76 0.53 -13.63 -19.89
N PRO A 77 1.52 -13.33 -20.77
CA PRO A 77 1.75 -14.14 -21.96
C PRO A 77 2.09 -15.61 -21.67
N ALA A 78 2.77 -15.88 -20.56
CA ALA A 78 3.12 -17.24 -20.13
C ALA A 78 1.99 -17.91 -19.31
N ALA A 79 1.22 -17.12 -18.57
CA ALA A 79 0.10 -17.58 -17.76
C ALA A 79 -1.13 -16.66 -17.95
N PRO A 80 -1.97 -16.91 -18.97
CA PRO A 80 -3.08 -16.02 -19.35
C PRO A 80 -4.10 -15.75 -18.23
N ALA A 81 -4.26 -16.69 -17.29
CA ALA A 81 -5.12 -16.53 -16.12
C ALA A 81 -4.75 -15.29 -15.27
N LEU A 82 -3.46 -14.90 -15.25
CA LEU A 82 -2.99 -13.73 -14.50
C LEU A 82 -3.61 -12.41 -14.96
N ALA A 83 -4.16 -12.35 -16.19
CA ALA A 83 -4.88 -11.17 -16.67
C ALA A 83 -6.07 -10.78 -15.75
N ALA A 84 -6.73 -11.76 -15.14
CA ALA A 84 -7.79 -11.51 -14.17
C ALA A 84 -7.24 -10.88 -12.87
N LEU A 85 -6.09 -11.35 -12.41
CA LEU A 85 -5.40 -10.79 -11.25
C LEU A 85 -4.94 -9.35 -11.52
N VAL A 86 -4.42 -9.04 -12.72
CA VAL A 86 -4.04 -7.67 -13.10
C VAL A 86 -5.21 -6.69 -12.96
N ARG A 87 -6.39 -7.07 -13.47
CA ARG A 87 -7.61 -6.24 -13.34
C ARG A 87 -7.99 -6.05 -11.87
N THR A 88 -7.90 -7.11 -11.08
CA THR A 88 -8.22 -7.10 -9.65
C THR A 88 -7.26 -6.21 -8.87
N LEU A 89 -5.94 -6.34 -9.07
CA LEU A 89 -4.95 -5.51 -8.41
C LEU A 89 -5.09 -4.03 -8.78
N ARG A 90 -5.41 -3.71 -10.05
CA ARG A 90 -5.72 -2.33 -10.46
C ARG A 90 -6.94 -1.78 -9.73
N ARG A 91 -8.03 -2.55 -9.66
CA ARG A 91 -9.23 -2.18 -8.88
C ARG A 91 -8.86 -1.87 -7.42
N VAL A 92 -8.11 -2.76 -6.77
CA VAL A 92 -7.61 -2.56 -5.40
C VAL A 92 -6.75 -1.30 -5.27
N GLN A 93 -5.92 -0.95 -6.26
CA GLN A 93 -5.17 0.33 -6.20
C GLN A 93 -6.09 1.53 -6.15
N HIS A 94 -7.14 1.57 -6.98
CA HIS A 94 -8.12 2.67 -6.96
C HIS A 94 -8.84 2.75 -5.62
N GLU A 95 -9.27 1.60 -5.08
CA GLU A 95 -9.89 1.50 -3.76
C GLU A 95 -8.95 2.00 -2.64
N LEU A 96 -7.67 1.62 -2.67
CA LEU A 96 -6.66 2.11 -1.74
C LEU A 96 -6.44 3.63 -1.87
N PHE A 97 -6.53 4.21 -3.06
CA PHE A 97 -6.50 5.67 -3.24
C PHE A 97 -7.72 6.35 -2.63
N ASN A 98 -8.91 5.77 -2.78
CA ASN A 98 -10.12 6.25 -2.11
C ASN A 98 -9.97 6.19 -0.58
N LEU A 99 -9.42 5.09 -0.06
CA LEU A 99 -9.10 4.94 1.36
C LEU A 99 -8.12 6.01 1.84
N GLY A 100 -7.03 6.25 1.09
CA GLY A 100 -6.07 7.29 1.44
C GLY A 100 -6.68 8.69 1.44
N SER A 101 -7.56 8.97 0.48
CA SER A 101 -8.28 10.24 0.37
C SER A 101 -9.18 10.49 1.59
N ILE A 102 -9.98 9.50 1.99
CA ILE A 102 -10.90 9.66 3.13
C ILE A 102 -10.13 9.77 4.46
N LEU A 103 -9.06 9.01 4.64
CA LEU A 103 -8.24 9.06 5.85
C LEU A 103 -7.43 10.37 5.99
N ALA A 104 -7.14 11.04 4.88
CA ALA A 104 -6.45 12.34 4.88
C ALA A 104 -7.41 13.53 5.10
N THR A 105 -8.72 13.29 5.18
CA THR A 105 -9.73 14.34 5.27
C THR A 105 -10.33 14.35 6.68
N THR A 106 -10.30 15.51 7.36
CA THR A 106 -10.93 15.63 8.67
C THR A 106 -12.46 15.48 8.54
N PRO A 107 -13.17 14.93 9.55
CA PRO A 107 -14.59 14.64 9.47
C PRO A 107 -15.46 15.82 9.00
N GLU A 108 -15.10 17.05 9.39
CA GLU A 108 -15.83 18.28 9.08
C GLU A 108 -15.66 18.72 7.61
N ARG A 109 -14.64 18.19 6.92
CA ARG A 109 -14.29 18.55 5.55
C ARG A 109 -14.63 17.46 4.53
N VAL A 110 -15.20 16.34 4.99
CA VAL A 110 -15.60 15.24 4.09
C VAL A 110 -16.71 15.71 3.16
N HIS A 111 -16.44 15.70 1.86
CA HIS A 111 -17.44 16.04 0.86
C HIS A 111 -18.40 14.85 0.63
N PRO A 112 -19.73 15.05 0.46
CA PRO A 112 -20.69 13.95 0.27
C PRO A 112 -20.33 13.01 -0.90
N ARG A 113 -19.83 13.58 -2.00
CA ARG A 113 -19.37 12.84 -3.20
C ARG A 113 -17.92 12.34 -3.13
N GLN A 114 -17.23 12.48 -2.00
CA GLN A 114 -15.87 11.99 -1.87
C GLN A 114 -15.85 10.46 -1.93
N ALA A 115 -15.04 9.93 -2.84
CA ALA A 115 -14.85 8.50 -3.01
C ALA A 115 -14.30 7.89 -1.71
N ARG A 116 -14.84 6.74 -1.34
CA ARG A 116 -14.55 6.03 -0.09
C ARG A 116 -14.70 4.53 -0.31
N ILE A 117 -14.12 3.76 0.60
CA ILE A 117 -14.40 2.34 0.70
C ILE A 117 -15.84 2.12 1.17
N THR A 118 -16.47 1.10 0.63
CA THR A 118 -17.85 0.68 0.90
C THR A 118 -17.90 -0.80 1.26
N GLU A 119 -19.06 -1.28 1.73
CA GLU A 119 -19.27 -2.71 2.00
C GLU A 119 -19.16 -3.55 0.73
N GLU A 120 -19.49 -2.99 -0.43
CA GLU A 120 -19.38 -3.70 -1.71
C GLU A 120 -17.91 -3.99 -2.05
N ASP A 121 -16.99 -3.10 -1.70
CA ASP A 121 -15.56 -3.31 -1.92
C ASP A 121 -15.04 -4.47 -1.06
N VAL A 122 -15.53 -4.59 0.18
CA VAL A 122 -15.23 -5.72 1.08
C VAL A 122 -15.81 -7.02 0.53
N ALA A 123 -17.09 -7.02 0.13
CA ALA A 123 -17.74 -8.19 -0.44
C ALA A 123 -17.07 -8.63 -1.75
N ALA A 124 -16.56 -7.69 -2.55
CA ALA A 124 -15.82 -8.00 -3.76
C ALA A 124 -14.47 -8.68 -3.46
N LEU A 125 -13.76 -8.27 -2.40
CA LEU A 125 -12.56 -9.00 -1.96
C LEU A 125 -12.87 -10.42 -1.49
N GLU A 126 -14.00 -10.62 -0.80
CA GLU A 126 -14.44 -11.96 -0.37
C GLU A 126 -14.74 -12.87 -1.56
N ARG A 127 -15.45 -12.38 -2.57
CA ARG A 127 -15.69 -13.14 -3.82
C ARG A 127 -14.40 -13.47 -4.56
N ASP A 128 -13.43 -12.55 -4.59
CA ASP A 128 -12.13 -12.80 -5.22
C ASP A 128 -11.30 -13.85 -4.46
N ILE A 129 -11.39 -13.85 -3.13
CA ILE A 129 -10.79 -14.87 -2.26
C ILE A 129 -11.40 -16.24 -2.55
N ASP A 130 -12.73 -16.33 -2.57
CA ASP A 130 -13.44 -17.59 -2.79
C ASP A 130 -13.12 -18.18 -4.17
N SER A 131 -13.09 -17.33 -5.20
CA SER A 131 -12.73 -17.71 -6.57
C SER A 131 -11.30 -18.27 -6.66
N ALA A 132 -10.34 -17.62 -6.01
CA ALA A 132 -8.95 -18.08 -6.00
C ALA A 132 -8.79 -19.38 -5.18
N ASN A 133 -9.47 -19.50 -4.03
CA ASN A 133 -9.42 -20.69 -3.18
C ASN A 133 -10.01 -21.94 -3.85
N ALA A 134 -10.97 -21.79 -4.78
CA ALA A 134 -11.62 -22.92 -5.45
C ALA A 134 -10.65 -23.87 -6.18
N VAL A 135 -9.45 -23.40 -6.53
CA VAL A 135 -8.42 -24.18 -7.24
C VAL A 135 -7.17 -24.45 -6.39
N LEU A 136 -7.15 -23.99 -5.13
CA LEU A 136 -6.01 -24.18 -4.23
C LEU A 136 -6.15 -25.45 -3.41
N GLU A 137 -5.04 -26.15 -3.23
CA GLU A 137 -5.00 -27.24 -2.25
C GLU A 137 -5.14 -26.69 -0.81
N PRO A 138 -5.85 -27.42 0.08
CA PRO A 138 -5.93 -27.07 1.48
C PRO A 138 -4.56 -26.97 2.13
N LEU A 139 -4.35 -25.93 2.96
CA LEU A 139 -3.09 -25.74 3.69
C LEU A 139 -2.86 -26.87 4.70
N ARG A 140 -1.68 -27.50 4.62
CA ARG A 140 -1.23 -28.53 5.57
C ARG A 140 -0.08 -28.06 6.47
N SER A 141 0.57 -26.95 6.11
CA SER A 141 1.63 -26.29 6.88
C SER A 141 1.58 -24.78 6.60
N PHE A 142 2.37 -24.00 7.33
CA PHE A 142 2.61 -22.60 6.99
C PHE A 142 3.36 -22.50 5.66
N VAL A 143 2.99 -21.50 4.84
CA VAL A 143 3.68 -21.19 3.59
C VAL A 143 4.68 -20.07 3.84
N LEU A 144 5.93 -20.31 3.47
CA LEU A 144 6.97 -19.28 3.46
C LEU A 144 6.76 -18.35 2.25
N PRO A 145 6.97 -17.03 2.41
CA PRO A 145 6.95 -16.11 1.28
C PRO A 145 7.98 -16.50 0.22
N GLY A 146 7.52 -17.12 -0.88
CA GLY A 146 8.41 -17.72 -1.86
C GLY A 146 7.68 -18.36 -3.03
N GLY A 147 8.43 -19.14 -3.81
CA GLY A 147 7.99 -19.70 -5.09
C GLY A 147 8.34 -18.73 -6.22
N SER A 148 7.37 -17.98 -6.70
CA SER A 148 7.54 -17.00 -7.77
C SER A 148 7.82 -15.58 -7.27
N ARG A 149 8.42 -14.74 -8.12
CA ARG A 149 8.60 -13.30 -7.86
C ARG A 149 7.27 -12.61 -7.53
N LEU A 150 6.21 -12.91 -8.30
CA LEU A 150 4.87 -12.37 -8.08
C LEU A 150 4.31 -12.78 -6.71
N SER A 151 4.46 -14.03 -6.30
CA SER A 151 4.08 -14.51 -4.96
C SER A 151 4.78 -13.72 -3.85
N VAL A 152 6.09 -13.51 -3.97
CA VAL A 152 6.87 -12.73 -3.00
C VAL A 152 6.39 -11.28 -2.93
N GLU A 153 6.15 -10.63 -4.08
CA GLU A 153 5.62 -9.28 -4.13
C GLU A 153 4.24 -9.16 -3.46
N LEU A 154 3.35 -10.14 -3.67
CA LEU A 154 2.05 -10.20 -3.00
C LEU A 154 2.18 -10.40 -1.48
N HIS A 155 3.14 -11.21 -1.03
CA HIS A 155 3.46 -11.32 0.40
C HIS A 155 4.03 -10.02 0.98
N ILE A 156 4.85 -9.27 0.23
CA ILE A 156 5.31 -7.94 0.63
C ILE A 156 4.10 -7.01 0.78
N CYS A 157 3.22 -6.95 -0.23
CA CYS A 157 1.98 -6.18 -0.17
C CYS A 157 1.19 -6.52 1.10
N ARG A 158 1.05 -7.82 1.41
CA ARG A 158 0.34 -8.29 2.61
C ARG A 158 0.95 -7.75 3.89
N THR A 159 2.28 -7.82 4.06
CA THR A 159 2.91 -7.33 5.30
C THR A 159 2.77 -5.82 5.46
N VAL A 160 2.83 -5.06 4.37
CA VAL A 160 2.61 -3.61 4.35
C VAL A 160 1.13 -3.29 4.63
N CYS A 161 0.19 -4.06 4.08
CA CYS A 161 -1.24 -3.94 4.34
C CYS A 161 -1.55 -4.17 5.82
N ARG A 162 -1.01 -5.22 6.44
CA ARG A 162 -1.15 -5.48 7.88
C ARG A 162 -0.52 -4.38 8.73
N ARG A 163 0.57 -3.74 8.27
CA ARG A 163 1.14 -2.57 8.94
C ARG A 163 0.19 -1.38 8.88
N ALA A 164 -0.40 -1.11 7.71
CA ALA A 164 -1.41 -0.06 7.55
C ALA A 164 -2.64 -0.32 8.43
N GLU A 165 -3.12 -1.57 8.49
CA GLU A 165 -4.21 -1.99 9.39
C GLU A 165 -3.90 -1.66 10.86
N ARG A 166 -2.71 -2.03 11.36
CA ARG A 166 -2.31 -1.72 12.75
C ARG A 166 -2.24 -0.22 13.03
N LEU A 167 -1.73 0.57 12.09
CA LEU A 167 -1.70 2.03 12.21
C LEU A 167 -3.13 2.59 12.24
N LEU A 168 -4.02 2.08 11.40
CA LEU A 168 -5.41 2.51 11.36
C LEU A 168 -6.17 2.13 12.65
N VAL A 169 -5.91 0.93 13.20
CA VAL A 169 -6.44 0.53 14.52
C VAL A 169 -5.95 1.48 15.62
N ALA A 170 -4.68 1.87 15.60
CA ALA A 170 -4.13 2.80 16.58
C ALA A 170 -4.76 4.20 16.44
N ALA A 171 -4.97 4.67 15.22
CA ALA A 171 -5.67 5.93 14.94
C ALA A 171 -7.14 5.88 15.37
N ALA A 172 -7.83 4.76 15.15
CA ALA A 172 -9.25 4.59 15.50
C ALA A 172 -9.52 4.64 17.01
N ARG A 173 -8.47 4.56 17.85
CA ARG A 173 -8.58 4.79 19.31
C ARG A 173 -8.65 6.26 19.69
N GLN A 174 -8.21 7.14 18.80
CA GLN A 174 -8.09 8.58 19.03
C GLN A 174 -9.10 9.36 18.18
N GLU A 175 -9.44 8.84 17.01
CA GLU A 175 -10.30 9.49 16.02
C GLU A 175 -11.43 8.56 15.57
N ARG A 176 -12.56 9.15 15.16
CA ARG A 176 -13.68 8.39 14.61
C ARG A 176 -13.35 7.95 13.17
N ILE A 177 -13.01 6.68 13.02
CA ILE A 177 -12.77 6.04 11.72
C ILE A 177 -13.94 5.13 11.38
N ASP A 178 -14.38 5.16 10.12
CA ASP A 178 -15.40 4.25 9.62
C ASP A 178 -14.91 2.79 9.72
N PRO A 179 -15.64 1.89 10.42
CA PRO A 179 -15.26 0.49 10.56
C PRO A 179 -15.06 -0.26 9.23
N VAL A 180 -15.71 0.19 8.14
CA VAL A 180 -15.53 -0.42 6.81
C VAL A 180 -14.09 -0.36 6.34
N ASN A 181 -13.36 0.70 6.67
CA ASN A 181 -11.96 0.88 6.30
C ASN A 181 -11.05 -0.17 6.96
N LEU A 182 -11.33 -0.49 8.23
CA LEU A 182 -10.60 -1.53 8.97
C LEU A 182 -10.89 -2.92 8.42
N ARG A 183 -12.17 -3.22 8.15
CA ARG A 183 -12.58 -4.51 7.56
C ARG A 183 -11.98 -4.70 6.16
N TYR A 184 -11.94 -3.64 5.35
CA TYR A 184 -11.33 -3.68 4.03
C TYR A 184 -9.83 -4.00 4.10
N LEU A 185 -9.05 -3.32 4.95
CA LEU A 185 -7.62 -3.62 5.12
C LEU A 185 -7.38 -5.04 5.67
N ASN A 186 -8.21 -5.48 6.62
CA ASN A 186 -8.15 -6.83 7.15
C ASN A 186 -8.34 -7.87 6.03
N ARG A 187 -9.44 -7.74 5.27
CA ARG A 187 -9.79 -8.66 4.19
C ARG A 187 -8.82 -8.58 3.02
N LEU A 188 -8.31 -7.40 2.69
CA LEU A 188 -7.27 -7.23 1.67
C LEU A 188 -6.00 -7.99 2.04
N SER A 189 -5.64 -8.04 3.32
CA SER A 189 -4.48 -8.81 3.76
C SER A 189 -4.67 -10.33 3.58
N ASP A 190 -5.89 -10.83 3.71
CA ASP A 190 -6.24 -12.22 3.39
C ASP A 190 -6.19 -12.46 1.87
N ALA A 191 -6.77 -11.56 1.08
CA ALA A 191 -6.77 -11.64 -0.38
C ALA A 191 -5.35 -11.69 -0.94
N LEU A 192 -4.44 -10.84 -0.44
CA LEU A 192 -3.04 -10.83 -0.86
C LEU A 192 -2.30 -12.14 -0.51
N PHE A 193 -2.69 -12.82 0.57
CA PHE A 193 -2.16 -14.15 0.90
C PHE A 193 -2.71 -15.23 -0.05
N VAL A 194 -4.01 -15.22 -0.33
CA VAL A 194 -4.64 -16.19 -1.23
C VAL A 194 -4.14 -16.03 -2.65
N TRP A 195 -4.00 -14.79 -3.14
CA TRP A 195 -3.48 -14.50 -4.46
C TRP A 195 -2.00 -14.86 -4.61
N SER A 196 -1.17 -14.81 -3.55
CA SER A 196 0.24 -15.24 -3.64
C SER A 196 0.34 -16.74 -3.91
N ARG A 197 -0.48 -17.54 -3.22
CA ARG A 197 -0.63 -18.99 -3.46
C ARG A 197 -1.16 -19.28 -4.86
N TRP A 198 -2.24 -18.60 -5.23
CA TRP A 198 -2.87 -18.77 -6.54
C TRP A 198 -1.92 -18.42 -7.69
N ALA A 199 -1.13 -17.36 -7.55
CA ALA A 199 -0.13 -16.98 -8.55
C ALA A 199 0.92 -18.09 -8.76
N ASN A 200 1.39 -18.74 -7.68
CA ASN A 200 2.29 -19.88 -7.78
C ASN A 200 1.66 -21.04 -8.58
N VAL A 201 0.39 -21.37 -8.32
CA VAL A 201 -0.35 -22.39 -9.07
C VAL A 201 -0.43 -22.04 -10.56
N GLN A 202 -0.80 -20.81 -10.90
CA GLN A 202 -0.89 -20.37 -12.31
C GLN A 202 0.45 -20.40 -13.04
N LEU A 203 1.55 -20.24 -12.31
CA LEU A 203 2.91 -20.26 -12.85
C LEU A 203 3.53 -21.67 -12.83
N GLY A 204 2.84 -22.69 -12.31
CA GLY A 204 3.38 -24.04 -12.16
C GLY A 204 4.54 -24.12 -11.15
N VAL A 205 4.60 -23.18 -10.20
CA VAL A 205 5.67 -23.11 -9.19
C VAL A 205 5.15 -23.70 -7.88
N PRO A 206 5.86 -24.66 -7.26
CA PRO A 206 5.43 -25.25 -6.00
C PRO A 206 5.48 -24.23 -4.85
N GLU A 207 4.57 -24.39 -3.88
CA GLU A 207 4.60 -23.62 -2.64
C GLU A 207 5.81 -24.00 -1.78
N VAL A 208 6.43 -23.00 -1.15
CA VAL A 208 7.52 -23.24 -0.21
C VAL A 208 6.91 -23.43 1.17
N LEU A 209 6.88 -24.67 1.65
CA LEU A 209 6.31 -24.99 2.96
C LEU A 209 7.35 -24.75 4.06
N TRP A 210 6.88 -24.25 5.20
CA TRP A 210 7.70 -24.13 6.39
C TRP A 210 7.99 -25.50 7.00
N SER A 211 9.27 -25.78 7.24
CA SER A 211 9.77 -26.96 7.93
C SER A 211 10.36 -26.56 9.29
N PRO A 212 9.75 -26.93 10.43
CA PRO A 212 10.22 -26.51 11.75
C PRO A 212 11.67 -26.94 12.05
N ASN A 213 12.08 -28.08 11.48
CA ASN A 213 13.36 -28.72 11.78
C ASN A 213 14.52 -28.23 10.89
N GLU A 214 14.26 -27.32 9.94
CA GLU A 214 15.29 -26.74 9.09
C GLU A 214 15.99 -25.52 9.70
N SER A 215 15.54 -25.05 10.86
CA SER A 215 16.21 -23.97 11.58
C SER A 215 17.60 -24.39 12.07
N ALA A 216 18.56 -23.46 12.12
CA ALA A 216 19.92 -23.73 12.59
C ALA A 216 19.94 -24.32 14.02
N SER A 217 19.03 -23.87 14.89
CA SER A 217 18.85 -24.42 16.23
C SER A 217 18.34 -25.86 16.24
N ALA A 218 17.47 -26.25 15.29
CA ALA A 218 16.99 -27.62 15.19
C ALA A 218 18.07 -28.58 14.66
N GLN A 219 18.85 -28.15 13.66
CA GLN A 219 19.92 -28.95 13.08
C GLN A 219 21.05 -29.25 14.09
N SER A 220 21.36 -28.30 14.96
CA SER A 220 22.37 -28.47 16.02
C SER A 220 21.95 -29.42 17.15
N GLN A 221 20.66 -29.68 17.33
CA GLN A 221 20.15 -30.61 18.36
C GLN A 221 20.09 -32.06 17.85
N GLY A 222 19.95 -32.28 16.54
CA GLY A 222 19.96 -33.62 15.93
C GLY A 222 21.36 -34.19 15.68
N ALA A 223 22.42 -33.40 15.89
CA ALA A 223 23.82 -33.81 15.72
C ALA A 223 24.52 -34.25 17.03
N ARG A 224 23.76 -34.37 18.13
CA ARG A 224 24.19 -34.90 19.43
C ARG A 224 23.52 -36.24 19.68
#